data_AF-A0A6I4TXH0-F1
#
_entry.id   AF-A0A6I4TXH0-F1
#
_cell.length_a   1.000
_cell.length_b   1.000
_cell.length_c   1.000
_cell.angle_alpha   90.00
_cell.angle_beta   90.00
_cell.angle_gamma   90.00
#
_symmetry.space_group_name_H-M   'P 1'
#
loop_
_entity.id
_entity.type
_entity.pdbx_description
1 polymer ?
#
loop_
_entity_poly.entity_id
_entity_poly.type
_entity_poly.pdbx_seq_one_letter_code
_entity_poly.pdbx_strand_id
1 'polypeptide(L)'
;MTESDLRQNVEVNFPDGATANLKLSSATQRSGFNKVGETVEWRGTGEGAAWKPDALVLRYLVQDQPEATTDTPYLLVVRLDGTKSCITHEVAPGASQSDQARALADDPTVGQCLS
;
A
#
# COMPACT_ATOMS: atom_id res chain seq x y z
N MET A 1 2.41 -20.13 -24.55
CA MET A 1 1.81 -18.86 -24.09
C MET A 1 2.60 -18.49 -22.86
N THR A 2 3.44 -17.46 -22.92
CA THR A 2 4.34 -17.09 -21.82
C THR A 2 3.84 -15.74 -21.29
N GLU A 3 3.02 -15.77 -20.24
CA GLU A 3 2.74 -14.55 -19.47
C GLU A 3 4.04 -14.18 -18.75
N SER A 4 4.66 -13.08 -19.14
CA SER A 4 6.06 -12.79 -18.75
C SER A 4 6.22 -11.59 -17.81
N ASP A 5 5.14 -10.93 -17.37
CA ASP A 5 5.25 -9.86 -16.37
C ASP A 5 3.91 -9.54 -15.67
N LEU A 6 3.53 -10.34 -14.66
CA LEU A 6 2.38 -10.04 -13.80
C LEU A 6 2.83 -9.17 -12.62
N ARG A 7 2.68 -7.86 -12.78
CA ARG A 7 2.88 -6.86 -11.73
C ARG A 7 1.64 -6.00 -11.61
N GLN A 8 1.05 -5.99 -10.42
CA GLN A 8 -0.10 -5.16 -10.12
C GLN A 8 0.33 -3.83 -9.53
N ASN A 9 -0.55 -2.84 -9.66
CA ASN A 9 -0.34 -1.52 -9.14
C ASN A 9 -1.69 -0.94 -8.71
N VAL A 10 -1.66 0.07 -7.84
CA VAL A 10 -2.87 0.71 -7.30
C VAL A 10 -2.86 2.17 -7.71
N GLU A 11 -4.03 2.63 -8.18
CA GLU A 11 -4.31 4.03 -8.43
C GLU A 11 -5.33 4.52 -7.40
N VAL A 12 -5.01 5.63 -6.73
CA VAL A 12 -5.91 6.32 -5.82
C VAL A 12 -6.65 7.40 -6.61
N ASN A 13 -7.98 7.35 -6.61
CA ASN A 13 -8.83 8.33 -7.26
C ASN A 13 -9.37 9.32 -6.20
N PHE A 14 -9.07 10.60 -6.37
CA PHE A 14 -9.48 11.66 -5.47
C PHE A 14 -10.84 12.26 -5.89
N PRO A 15 -11.59 12.88 -4.95
CA PRO A 15 -12.92 13.43 -5.25
C PRO A 15 -12.95 14.52 -6.32
N ASP A 16 -11.84 15.21 -6.54
CA ASP A 16 -11.69 16.26 -7.56
C ASP A 16 -11.31 15.69 -8.94
N GLY A 17 -11.23 14.37 -9.07
CA GLY A 17 -10.84 13.67 -10.30
C GLY A 17 -9.34 13.53 -10.49
N ALA A 18 -8.51 14.04 -9.57
CA ALA A 18 -7.08 13.73 -9.59
C ALA A 18 -6.85 12.24 -9.34
N THR A 19 -5.80 11.69 -9.93
CA THR A 19 -5.36 10.31 -9.65
C THR A 19 -3.90 10.28 -9.23
N ALA A 20 -3.56 9.34 -8.36
CA ALA A 20 -2.18 9.10 -7.97
C ALA A 20 -1.85 7.60 -7.99
N ASN A 21 -0.85 7.26 -8.80
CA ASN A 21 -0.37 5.90 -8.93
C ASN A 21 0.69 5.62 -7.86
N LEU A 22 0.53 4.54 -7.09
CA LEU A 22 1.41 4.20 -5.97
C LEU A 22 2.77 3.62 -6.41
N LYS A 23 2.90 3.21 -7.67
CA LYS A 23 4.12 2.64 -8.26
C LYS A 23 4.75 1.56 -7.38
N LEU A 24 3.94 0.57 -6.97
CA LEU A 24 4.28 -0.43 -5.94
C LEU A 24 5.70 -1.00 -6.11
N SER A 25 6.00 -1.61 -7.26
CA SER A 25 7.30 -2.23 -7.53
C SER A 25 8.50 -1.30 -7.32
N SER A 26 8.43 -0.05 -7.79
CA SER A 26 9.53 0.90 -7.60
C SER A 26 9.61 1.38 -6.15
N ALA A 27 8.47 1.72 -5.54
CA ALA A 27 8.45 2.25 -4.17
C ALA A 27 8.93 1.21 -3.14
N THR A 28 8.65 -0.07 -3.37
CA THR A 28 9.11 -1.18 -2.51
C THR A 28 10.44 -1.79 -2.99
N GLN A 29 11.03 -1.29 -4.07
CA GLN A 29 12.25 -1.82 -4.71
C GLN A 29 12.17 -3.34 -5.00
N ARG A 30 11.00 -3.83 -5.45
CA ARG A 30 10.75 -5.26 -5.77
C ARG A 30 10.71 -5.46 -7.28
N SER A 31 11.45 -6.44 -7.78
CA SER A 31 11.49 -6.81 -9.20
C SER A 31 10.68 -8.06 -9.56
N GLY A 32 10.27 -8.85 -8.57
CA GLY A 32 9.50 -10.09 -8.74
C GLY A 32 8.03 -9.86 -9.12
N PHE A 33 7.32 -10.97 -9.37
CA PHE A 33 5.87 -10.95 -9.56
C PHE A 33 5.19 -10.46 -8.28
N ASN A 34 4.11 -9.72 -8.44
CA ASN A 34 3.35 -9.22 -7.31
C ASN A 34 1.84 -9.15 -7.57
N LYS A 35 1.10 -9.17 -6.48
CA LYS A 35 -0.36 -9.04 -6.46
C LYS A 35 -0.77 -8.17 -5.29
N VAL A 36 -1.93 -7.54 -5.42
CA VAL A 36 -2.57 -6.77 -4.35
C VAL A 36 -3.72 -7.61 -3.79
N GLY A 37 -3.89 -7.60 -2.47
CA GLY A 37 -5.01 -8.26 -1.84
C GLY A 37 -6.36 -7.65 -2.26
N GLU A 38 -7.44 -8.41 -2.10
CA GLU A 38 -8.78 -8.00 -2.56
C GLU A 38 -9.35 -6.80 -1.80
N THR A 39 -8.80 -6.48 -0.63
CA THR A 39 -9.32 -5.44 0.26
C THR A 39 -8.23 -4.44 0.64
N VAL A 40 -8.68 -3.22 0.92
CA VAL A 40 -7.89 -2.16 1.53
C VAL A 40 -8.57 -1.72 2.82
N GLU A 41 -7.77 -1.42 3.83
CA GLU A 41 -8.25 -0.79 5.06
C GLU A 41 -8.05 0.71 4.96
N TRP A 42 -9.14 1.48 4.98
CA TRP A 42 -9.06 2.94 5.02
C TRP A 42 -8.90 3.44 6.45
N ARG A 43 -8.04 4.44 6.63
CA ARG A 43 -7.82 5.16 7.88
C ARG A 43 -8.13 6.64 7.65
N GLY A 44 -8.60 7.32 8.69
CA GLY A 44 -9.10 8.67 8.55
C GLY A 44 -9.52 9.28 9.86
N THR A 45 -9.86 10.56 9.79
CA THR A 45 -10.34 11.35 10.93
C THR A 45 -11.75 11.87 10.67
N GLY A 46 -12.44 12.25 11.74
CA GLY A 46 -13.86 12.62 11.69
C GLY A 46 -14.78 11.41 11.80
N GLU A 47 -16.09 11.66 11.72
CA GLU A 47 -17.13 10.63 11.91
C GLU A 47 -18.29 10.85 10.94
N GLY A 48 -18.98 9.76 10.59
CA GLY A 48 -20.14 9.80 9.71
C GLY A 48 -19.84 10.49 8.37
N ALA A 49 -20.66 11.47 7.99
CA ALA A 49 -20.50 12.22 6.75
C ALA A 49 -19.28 13.15 6.72
N ALA A 50 -18.68 13.45 7.88
CA ALA A 50 -17.49 14.29 7.98
C ALA A 50 -16.19 13.46 7.97
N TRP A 51 -16.27 12.13 7.97
CA TRP A 51 -15.10 11.26 7.94
C TRP A 51 -14.32 11.48 6.64
N LYS A 52 -13.01 11.67 6.76
CA LYS A 52 -12.09 11.88 5.64
C LYS A 52 -10.91 10.91 5.73
N PRO A 53 -10.65 10.13 4.67
CA PRO A 53 -9.50 9.26 4.64
C PRO A 53 -8.21 10.09 4.54
N ASP A 54 -7.23 9.77 5.37
CA ASP A 54 -5.88 10.36 5.33
C ASP A 54 -4.78 9.30 5.16
N ALA A 55 -5.14 8.01 5.23
CA ALA A 55 -4.28 6.90 4.91
C ALA A 55 -5.07 5.67 4.45
N LEU A 56 -4.37 4.74 3.82
CA LEU A 56 -4.87 3.39 3.56
C LEU A 56 -3.78 2.36 3.81
N VAL A 57 -4.19 1.16 4.19
CA VAL A 57 -3.33 -0.01 4.35
C VAL A 57 -3.78 -1.07 3.36
N LEU A 58 -2.88 -1.50 2.48
CA LEU A 58 -3.16 -2.53 1.48
C LEU A 58 -2.23 -3.72 1.66
N ARG A 59 -2.74 -4.92 1.34
CA ARG A 59 -1.94 -6.14 1.34
C ARG A 59 -1.20 -6.28 0.02
N TYR A 60 0.11 -6.47 0.09
CA TYR A 60 0.99 -6.62 -1.05
C TYR A 60 1.67 -7.99 -0.99
N LEU A 61 1.34 -8.84 -1.95
CA LEU A 61 1.78 -10.23 -2.06
C LEU A 61 2.94 -10.28 -3.06
N VAL A 62 4.13 -10.65 -2.61
CA VAL A 62 5.36 -10.58 -3.41
C VAL A 62 6.05 -11.93 -3.49
N GLN A 63 6.47 -12.32 -4.68
CA GLN A 63 7.43 -13.40 -4.86
C GLN A 63 8.84 -12.84 -4.73
N ASP A 64 9.44 -13.00 -3.55
CA ASP A 64 10.70 -12.36 -3.19
C ASP A 64 11.90 -12.88 -3.99
N GLN A 65 11.77 -14.05 -4.63
CA GLN A 65 12.78 -14.65 -5.48
C GLN A 65 12.13 -15.18 -6.77
N PRO A 66 12.85 -15.22 -7.91
CA PRO A 66 12.32 -15.72 -9.18
C PRO A 66 11.76 -17.15 -9.11
N GLU A 67 12.33 -17.98 -8.25
CA GLU A 67 11.95 -19.38 -8.02
C GLU A 67 10.91 -19.56 -6.90
N ALA A 68 10.48 -18.49 -6.24
CA ALA A 68 9.53 -18.57 -5.15
C ALA A 68 8.17 -19.08 -5.66
N THR A 69 7.65 -20.11 -5.00
CA THR A 69 6.33 -20.69 -5.29
C THR A 69 5.23 -20.14 -4.38
N THR A 70 5.62 -19.34 -3.38
CA THR A 70 4.71 -18.76 -2.38
C THR A 70 4.88 -17.25 -2.33
N ASP A 71 3.78 -16.55 -2.12
CA ASP A 71 3.78 -15.10 -1.99
C ASP A 71 4.02 -14.70 -0.52
N THR A 72 4.96 -13.78 -0.29
CA THR A 72 5.20 -13.14 1.01
C THR A 72 4.19 -11.99 1.21
N PRO A 73 3.37 -11.98 2.27
CA PRO A 73 2.34 -10.97 2.46
C PRO A 73 2.81 -9.78 3.28
N TYR A 74 3.17 -8.68 2.62
CA TYR A 74 3.46 -7.40 3.25
C TYR A 74 2.18 -6.55 3.42
N LEU A 75 2.20 -5.59 4.35
CA LEU A 75 1.23 -4.50 4.38
C LEU A 75 1.93 -3.20 4.00
N LEU A 76 1.40 -2.48 3.02
CA LEU A 76 1.90 -1.15 2.66
C LEU A 76 1.01 -0.09 3.30
N VAL A 77 1.66 0.86 3.98
CA VAL A 77 0.99 2.03 4.55
C VAL A 77 1.16 3.19 3.58
N VAL A 78 0.03 3.74 3.16
CA VAL A 78 -0.03 4.84 2.19
C VAL A 78 -0.65 6.04 2.87
N ARG A 79 0.04 7.18 2.86
CA ARG A 79 -0.50 8.46 3.31
C ARG A 79 -1.16 9.18 2.14
N LEU A 80 -2.25 9.87 2.44
CA LEU A 80 -3.02 10.70 1.53
C LEU A 80 -2.99 12.14 2.03
N ASP A 81 -2.56 13.06 1.17
CA ASP A 81 -2.50 14.49 1.49
C ASP A 81 -3.02 15.30 0.30
N GLY A 82 -4.23 15.84 0.44
CA GLY A 82 -4.95 16.49 -0.65
C GLY A 82 -5.15 15.53 -1.83
N THR A 83 -4.43 15.78 -2.93
CA THR A 83 -4.45 14.99 -4.17
C THR A 83 -3.19 14.14 -4.36
N LYS A 84 -2.36 14.04 -3.32
CA LYS A 84 -1.13 13.26 -3.34
C LYS A 84 -1.31 11.99 -2.52
N SER A 85 -0.70 10.93 -2.99
CA SER A 85 -0.57 9.67 -2.25
C SER A 85 0.88 9.22 -2.25
N CYS A 86 1.28 8.54 -1.19
CA CYS A 86 2.65 8.11 -1.03
C CYS A 86 2.75 6.91 -0.09
N ILE A 87 3.49 5.88 -0.50
CA ILE A 87 3.83 4.77 0.40
C ILE A 87 4.90 5.26 1.36
N THR A 88 4.65 5.10 2.66
CA THR A 88 5.58 5.53 3.72
C THR A 88 6.24 4.34 4.41
N HIS A 89 5.56 3.19 4.47
CA HIS A 89 6.07 2.00 5.13
C HIS A 89 5.66 0.72 4.41
N GLU A 90 6.57 -0.26 4.44
CA GLU A 90 6.30 -1.66 4.15
C GLU A 90 6.47 -2.44 5.47
N VAL A 91 5.41 -3.13 5.90
CA VAL A 91 5.40 -3.91 7.14
C VAL A 91 5.49 -5.39 6.80
N ALA A 92 6.58 -6.03 7.24
CA ALA A 92 6.85 -7.44 7.03
C ALA A 92 5.80 -8.35 7.72
N PRO A 93 5.61 -9.59 7.24
CA PRO A 93 4.73 -10.56 7.89
C PRO A 93 5.13 -10.82 9.34
N GLY A 94 4.15 -10.95 10.22
CA GLY A 94 4.36 -11.24 11.63
C GLY A 94 3.07 -11.21 12.45
N ALA A 95 3.15 -11.69 13.70
CA ALA A 95 1.97 -11.79 14.58
C ALA A 95 1.27 -10.45 14.85
N SER A 96 2.01 -9.33 14.81
CA SER A 96 1.52 -7.98 15.07
C SER A 96 1.40 -7.12 13.80
N GLN A 97 1.48 -7.71 12.60
CA GLN A 97 1.60 -6.97 11.35
C GLN A 97 0.48 -5.93 11.16
N SER A 98 -0.78 -6.33 11.39
CA SER A 98 -1.92 -5.44 11.22
C SER A 98 -1.93 -4.28 12.23
N ASP A 99 -1.62 -4.56 13.49
CA ASP A 99 -1.62 -3.53 14.53
C ASP A 99 -0.47 -2.54 14.32
N GLN A 100 0.69 -3.02 13.88
CA GLN A 100 1.82 -2.18 13.50
C GLN A 100 1.48 -1.29 12.29
N ALA A 101 0.87 -1.86 11.25
CA ALA A 101 0.48 -1.10 10.06
C ALA A 101 -0.56 0.00 10.39
N ARG A 102 -1.53 -0.29 11.26
CA ARG A 102 -2.50 0.69 11.74
C ARG A 102 -1.85 1.79 12.56
N ALA A 103 -0.98 1.44 13.51
CA ALA A 103 -0.27 2.42 14.31
C ALA A 103 0.55 3.39 13.44
N LEU A 104 1.22 2.87 12.39
CA LEU A 104 1.95 3.69 11.42
C LEU A 104 1.02 4.54 10.53
N ALA A 105 -0.14 3.99 10.15
CA ALA A 105 -1.11 4.72 9.35
C ALA A 105 -1.77 5.86 10.12
N ASP A 106 -2.00 5.67 11.42
CA ASP A 106 -2.64 6.64 12.32
C ASP A 106 -1.66 7.69 12.87
N ASP A 107 -0.35 7.53 12.68
CA ASP A 107 0.66 8.48 13.11
C ASP A 107 0.77 9.66 12.11
N PRO A 108 0.37 10.89 12.49
CA PRO A 108 0.38 12.05 11.58
C PRO A 108 1.80 12.57 11.32
N THR A 109 2.80 12.08 12.05
CA THR A 109 4.21 12.48 11.91
C THR A 109 5.00 11.57 10.98
N VAL A 110 4.39 10.47 10.52
CA VAL A 110 5.02 9.50 9.64
C VAL A 110 5.53 10.14 8.36
N GLY A 111 6.83 9.90 8.12
CA GLY A 111 7.72 10.69 7.29
C GLY A 111 7.76 10.32 5.81
N GLN A 112 8.95 10.52 5.23
CA GLN A 112 9.18 10.59 3.78
C GLN A 112 8.70 9.35 3.01
N CYS A 113 8.36 9.59 1.74
CA CYS A 113 8.00 8.53 0.82
C CYS A 113 9.12 7.52 0.64
N LEU A 114 8.73 6.24 0.55
CA LEU A 114 9.61 5.22 0.00
C LEU A 114 9.92 5.57 -1.46
N SER A 115 11.18 5.37 -1.85
CA SER A 115 11.72 5.66 -3.18
C SER A 115 12.59 4.52 -3.68
#